data_AF-A0AAW2T9X8-F1
#
_entry.id   AF-A0AAW2T9X8-F1
#
_cell.length_a   1.000
_cell.length_b   1.000
_cell.length_c   1.000
_cell.angle_alpha   90.00
_cell.angle_beta   90.00
_cell.angle_gamma   90.00
#
_symmetry.space_group_name_H-M   'P 1'
#
loop_
_entity.id
_entity.type
_entity.pdbx_description
1 polymer ?
#
loop_
_entity_poly.entity_id
_entity_poly.type
_entity_poly.pdbx_seq_one_letter_code
_entity_poly.pdbx_strand_id
1 'polypeptide(L)'
;MSQSKAGGYMVAFAGRQYAARSIPVFVADDINTITSFTLVLDFRKGTLQNLFWKKFGCGSCTGSSFVCLNNTDCAVPNSKCKSNGGSIGCDLGVQVTFSGTDRNDNVLNSWYEVANLRQYSLYGLYSNLRDSLTSPFQNLF
;
A
#
# COMPACT_ATOMS: atom_id res chain seq x y z
N MET A 1 -17.34 16.75 0.75
CA MET A 1 -16.09 17.50 0.96
C MET A 1 -15.12 17.06 -0.13
N SER A 2 -14.74 17.94 -1.07
CA SER A 2 -13.89 17.57 -2.20
C SER A 2 -12.47 17.28 -1.72
N GLN A 3 -12.03 16.05 -1.95
CA GLN A 3 -10.78 15.47 -1.50
C GLN A 3 -9.62 15.90 -2.42
N SER A 4 -9.39 17.21 -2.51
CA SER A 4 -8.37 17.79 -3.40
C SER A 4 -7.37 18.71 -2.67
N LYS A 5 -7.39 18.76 -1.33
CA LYS A 5 -6.43 19.55 -0.52
C LYS A 5 -5.95 18.88 0.78
N ALA A 6 -6.11 17.56 0.92
CA ALA A 6 -5.55 16.82 2.06
C ALA A 6 -4.12 16.35 1.76
N GLY A 7 -3.24 17.28 1.37
CA GLY A 7 -1.81 17.02 1.23
C GLY A 7 -1.12 17.09 2.60
N GLY A 8 -0.21 16.18 2.88
CA GLY A 8 0.51 16.14 4.15
C GLY A 8 1.18 14.80 4.44
N TYR A 9 1.50 14.60 5.71
CA TYR A 9 2.06 13.36 6.24
C TYR A 9 1.01 12.65 7.10
N MET A 10 1.02 11.33 7.10
CA MET A 10 0.22 10.53 8.04
C MET A 10 1.09 9.83 9.08
N VAL A 11 0.49 9.55 10.23
CA VAL A 11 1.11 8.81 11.34
C VAL A 11 0.09 7.79 11.84
N ALA A 12 0.53 6.54 12.01
CA ALA A 12 -0.21 5.50 12.71
C ALA A 12 0.13 5.46 14.20
N PHE A 13 -0.88 5.18 15.02
CA PHE A 13 -0.80 5.03 16.46
C PHE A 13 -1.54 3.77 16.89
N ALA A 14 -1.02 3.04 17.88
CA ALA A 14 -1.70 1.91 18.49
C ALA A 14 -1.33 1.76 19.97
N GLY A 15 -2.33 1.52 20.83
CA GLY A 15 -2.15 1.30 22.27
C GLY A 15 -2.70 2.44 23.15
N ARG A 16 -2.81 2.17 24.46
CA ARG A 16 -3.43 3.09 25.46
C ARG A 16 -2.44 3.63 26.51
N GLN A 17 -1.39 2.88 26.86
CA GLN A 17 -0.35 3.29 27.83
C GLN A 17 1.07 3.28 27.24
N TYR A 18 1.42 2.25 26.46
CA TYR A 18 2.64 2.20 25.63
C TYR A 18 2.24 2.36 24.17
N ALA A 19 1.88 3.58 23.78
CA ALA A 19 1.43 3.85 22.43
C ALA A 19 2.60 3.70 21.45
N ALA A 20 2.57 2.66 20.61
CA ALA A 20 3.46 2.57 19.47
C ALA A 20 3.04 3.66 18.46
N ARG A 21 4.02 4.40 17.95
CA ARG A 21 3.81 5.47 16.98
C ARG A 21 4.76 5.29 15.82
N SER A 22 4.21 5.30 14.61
CA SER A 22 5.04 5.29 13.40
C SER A 22 5.75 6.62 13.17
N ILE A 23 6.81 6.59 12.37
CA ILE A 23 7.34 7.82 11.78
C ILE A 23 6.32 8.42 10.78
N PRO A 24 6.26 9.75 10.63
CA PRO A 24 5.44 10.36 9.60
C PRO A 24 5.82 9.85 8.21
N VAL A 25 4.82 9.51 7.39
CA VAL A 25 5.02 9.14 5.99
C VAL A 25 4.29 10.13 5.10
N PHE A 26 4.96 10.55 4.03
CA PHE A 26 4.40 11.46 3.04
C PHE A 26 3.19 10.81 2.35
N VAL A 27 2.11 11.57 2.19
CA VAL A 27 0.88 11.10 1.56
C VAL A 27 0.62 11.80 0.25
N ALA A 28 0.58 13.13 0.27
CA ALA A 28 0.30 13.91 -0.92
C ALA A 28 0.80 15.35 -0.77
N ASP A 29 1.04 16.00 -1.90
CA ASP A 29 1.20 17.46 -2.04
C ASP A 29 0.30 17.96 -3.17
N ASP A 30 0.53 19.18 -3.65
CA ASP A 30 -0.27 19.76 -4.74
C ASP A 30 -0.05 19.06 -6.10
N ILE A 31 1.05 18.31 -6.25
CA ILE A 31 1.51 17.72 -7.51
C ILE A 31 1.26 16.21 -7.55
N ASN A 32 1.48 15.50 -6.44
CA ASN A 32 1.50 14.03 -6.38
C ASN A 32 0.78 13.50 -5.14
N THR A 33 0.17 12.31 -5.29
CA THR A 33 -0.47 11.56 -4.21
C THR A 33 0.02 10.11 -4.22
N ILE A 34 0.50 9.61 -3.09
CA ILE A 34 0.75 8.18 -2.87
C ILE A 34 -0.56 7.54 -2.42
N THR A 35 -0.96 6.48 -3.11
CA THR A 35 -2.28 5.85 -2.92
C THR A 35 -2.20 4.51 -2.20
N SER A 36 -1.02 3.90 -2.08
CA SER A 36 -0.85 2.59 -1.46
C SER A 36 0.24 2.60 -0.41
N PHE A 37 -0.13 2.21 0.80
CA PHE A 37 0.77 2.10 1.94
C PHE A 37 0.73 0.70 2.53
N THR A 38 1.81 0.32 3.19
CA THR A 38 1.85 -0.88 4.01
C THR A 38 2.37 -0.52 5.39
N LEU A 39 1.52 -0.71 6.40
CA LEU A 39 1.86 -0.53 7.80
C LEU A 39 2.27 -1.87 8.40
N VAL A 40 3.42 -1.89 9.06
CA VAL A 40 3.97 -3.08 9.72
C VAL A 40 3.79 -2.91 11.22
N LEU A 41 3.13 -3.89 11.83
CA LEU A 41 3.02 -4.02 13.26
C LEU A 41 4.05 -5.04 13.72
N ASP A 42 5.01 -4.57 14.50
CA ASP A 42 6.10 -5.40 14.99
C ASP A 42 5.82 -5.88 16.41
N PHE A 43 5.68 -7.19 16.57
CA PHE A 43 5.37 -7.82 17.85
C PHE A 43 6.59 -8.50 18.44
N ARG A 44 6.74 -8.37 19.75
CA ARG A 44 7.70 -9.16 20.53
C ARG A 44 6.94 -9.89 21.62
N LYS A 45 6.98 -11.22 21.59
CA LYS A 45 6.24 -12.06 22.53
C LYS A 45 4.74 -11.69 22.62
N GLY A 46 4.11 -11.43 21.48
CA GLY A 46 2.71 -11.03 21.39
C GLY A 46 2.40 -9.59 21.84
N THR A 47 3.43 -8.79 22.17
CA THR A 47 3.26 -7.39 22.56
C THR A 47 3.74 -6.49 21.43
N LEU A 48 2.86 -5.59 20.95
CA LEU A 48 3.21 -4.60 19.93
C LEU A 48 4.32 -3.69 20.45
N GLN A 49 5.44 -3.66 19.74
CA GLN A 49 6.59 -2.81 20.04
C GLN A 49 6.62 -1.58 19.15
N ASN A 50 6.46 -1.78 17.83
CA ASN A 50 6.66 -0.72 16.85
C ASN A 50 5.61 -0.74 15.75
N LEU A 51 5.49 0.42 15.11
CA LEU A 51 4.73 0.63 13.88
C LEU A 51 5.66 1.29 12.87
N PHE A 52 5.75 0.76 11.66
CA PHE A 52 6.52 1.44 10.60
C PHE A 52 5.91 1.26 9.23
N TRP A 53 6.12 2.25 8.37
CA TRP A 53 5.64 2.24 7.00
C TRP A 53 6.67 1.57 6.09
N LYS A 54 6.25 0.54 5.36
CA LYS A 54 7.11 -0.10 4.37
C LYS A 54 7.13 0.72 3.09
N LYS A 55 8.35 1.06 2.67
CA LYS A 55 8.63 1.61 1.35
C LYS A 55 9.05 0.48 0.42
N PHE A 56 8.42 0.37 -0.73
CA PHE A 56 8.72 -0.67 -1.72
C PHE A 56 9.73 -0.20 -2.78
N GLY A 57 10.14 1.07 -2.74
CA GLY A 57 10.96 1.67 -3.78
C GLY A 57 10.18 1.83 -5.09
N CYS A 58 10.87 2.29 -6.13
CA CYS A 58 10.23 2.59 -7.40
C CYS A 58 10.01 1.39 -8.31
N GLY A 59 10.55 0.22 -7.95
CA GLY A 59 10.27 -1.02 -8.67
C GLY A 59 8.80 -1.45 -8.61
N SER A 60 8.04 -0.95 -7.62
CA SER A 60 6.60 -1.19 -7.54
C SER A 60 5.76 -0.26 -8.43
N CYS A 61 6.36 0.72 -9.09
CA CYS A 61 5.66 1.59 -10.04
C CYS A 61 5.47 0.88 -11.38
N THR A 62 4.29 0.32 -11.61
CA THR A 62 3.96 -0.33 -12.88
C THR A 62 3.05 0.56 -13.72
N GLY A 63 3.53 1.01 -14.87
CA GLY A 63 2.76 1.79 -15.84
C GLY A 63 3.13 3.28 -15.93
N SER A 64 2.75 3.93 -17.03
CA SER A 64 3.12 5.32 -17.35
C SER A 64 2.42 6.39 -16.51
N SER A 65 1.54 5.98 -15.61
CA SER A 65 0.74 6.86 -14.77
C SER A 65 1.28 7.10 -13.38
N PHE A 66 2.41 6.47 -13.05
CA PHE A 66 3.06 6.59 -11.76
C PHE A 66 4.38 7.35 -11.88
N VAL A 67 4.75 8.06 -10.83
CA VAL A 67 6.00 8.79 -10.69
C VAL A 67 6.72 8.28 -9.45
N CYS A 68 8.01 8.04 -9.62
CA CYS A 68 8.93 7.67 -8.56
C CYS A 68 9.35 8.93 -7.80
N LEU A 69 8.91 9.09 -6.56
CA LEU A 69 9.30 10.19 -5.69
C LEU A 69 10.54 9.81 -4.89
N ASN A 70 11.57 10.66 -4.96
CA ASN A 70 12.82 10.54 -4.19
C ASN A 70 13.48 9.15 -4.25
N ASN A 71 13.26 8.39 -5.31
CA ASN A 71 13.70 7.00 -5.46
C ASN A 71 13.17 6.01 -4.39
N THR A 72 12.18 6.42 -3.58
CA THR A 72 11.69 5.60 -2.45
C THR A 72 10.22 5.24 -2.54
N ASP A 73 9.40 6.09 -3.15
CA ASP A 73 7.94 5.95 -3.06
C ASP A 73 7.28 6.10 -4.43
N CYS A 74 6.20 5.36 -4.64
CA CYS A 74 5.44 5.38 -5.89
C CYS A 74 4.20 6.26 -5.73
N ALA A 75 4.10 7.31 -6.52
CA ALA A 75 2.99 8.26 -6.47
C ALA A 75 2.25 8.38 -7.80
N VAL A 76 1.04 8.88 -7.73
CA VAL A 76 0.22 9.25 -8.89
C VAL A 76 0.20 10.78 -8.97
N PRO A 77 0.54 11.37 -10.12
CA PRO A 77 0.35 12.80 -10.32
C PRO A 77 -1.12 13.18 -10.11
N ASN A 78 -1.39 14.25 -9.38
CA ASN A 78 -2.73 14.69 -9.04
C ASN A 78 -3.59 14.96 -10.28
N SER A 79 -2.98 15.40 -11.39
CA SER A 79 -3.65 15.58 -12.67
C SER A 79 -4.22 14.29 -13.27
N LYS A 80 -3.72 13.13 -12.87
CA LYS A 80 -4.20 11.81 -13.31
C LYS A 80 -5.28 11.24 -12.40
N CYS A 81 -5.53 11.85 -11.25
CA CYS A 81 -6.57 11.44 -10.31
C CYS A 81 -7.97 11.79 -10.81
N LYS A 82 -8.93 10.88 -10.65
CA LYS A 82 -10.35 11.06 -11.01
C LYS A 82 -10.98 12.30 -10.37
N SER A 83 -10.59 12.62 -9.14
CA SER A 83 -11.03 13.83 -8.43
C SER A 83 -10.65 15.13 -9.14
N ASN A 84 -9.62 15.10 -9.99
CA ASN A 84 -9.10 16.24 -10.74
C ASN A 84 -9.30 16.07 -12.27
N GLY A 85 -10.23 15.20 -12.70
CA GLY A 85 -10.54 14.98 -14.11
C GLY A 85 -9.70 13.92 -14.82
N GLY A 86 -8.84 13.19 -14.10
CA GLY A 86 -8.08 12.06 -14.64
C GLY A 86 -8.86 10.74 -14.66
N SER A 87 -8.20 9.65 -15.06
CA SER A 87 -8.82 8.33 -15.19
C SER A 87 -8.53 7.37 -14.04
N ILE A 88 -7.64 7.74 -13.10
CA ILE A 88 -7.14 6.85 -12.05
C ILE A 88 -7.77 7.17 -10.70
N GLY A 89 -8.21 6.14 -9.97
CA GLY A 89 -8.64 6.29 -8.59
C GLY A 89 -7.43 6.62 -7.70
N CYS A 90 -7.50 7.73 -6.98
CA CYS A 90 -6.45 8.16 -6.04
C CYS A 90 -6.89 7.99 -4.59
N ASP A 91 -7.73 6.98 -4.34
CA ASP A 91 -8.16 6.61 -3.01
C ASP A 91 -6.99 6.03 -2.21
N LEU A 92 -6.94 6.40 -0.93
CA LEU A 92 -5.92 5.96 0.01
C LEU A 92 -6.20 4.52 0.46
N GLY A 93 -5.28 3.61 0.12
CA GLY A 93 -5.30 2.22 0.57
C GLY A 93 -4.17 1.94 1.56
N VAL A 94 -4.50 1.43 2.75
CA VAL A 94 -3.52 0.98 3.74
C VAL A 94 -3.65 -0.53 3.91
N GLN A 95 -2.58 -1.24 3.56
CA GLN A 95 -2.42 -2.66 3.89
C GLN A 95 -1.71 -2.78 5.23
N VAL A 96 -2.10 -3.76 6.03
CA VAL A 96 -1.48 -4.04 7.33
C VAL A 96 -0.82 -5.39 7.28
N THR A 97 0.37 -5.48 7.86
CA THR A 97 1.12 -6.73 7.99
C THR A 97 1.78 -6.80 9.36
N PHE A 98 2.14 -8.01 9.76
CA PHE A 98 2.68 -8.33 11.08
C PHE A 98 4.08 -8.95 10.94
N SER A 99 4.98 -8.53 11.82
CA SER A 99 6.32 -9.10 11.99
C SER A 99 6.58 -9.49 13.44
N GLY A 100 7.62 -10.28 13.66
CA GLY A 100 8.11 -10.61 14.99
C GLY A 100 7.51 -11.90 15.54
N THR A 101 7.13 -11.94 16.81
CA THR A 101 6.65 -13.18 17.47
C THR A 101 5.35 -13.03 18.24
N ASP A 102 4.56 -14.11 18.28
CA ASP A 102 3.40 -14.25 19.15
C ASP A 102 3.80 -14.50 20.62
N ARG A 103 2.82 -14.65 21.52
CA ARG A 103 3.07 -14.86 22.96
C ARG A 103 3.84 -16.14 23.28
N ASN A 104 3.81 -17.13 22.38
CA ASN A 104 4.47 -18.42 22.52
C ASN A 104 5.80 -18.47 21.76
N ASP A 105 6.35 -17.31 21.39
CA ASP A 105 7.58 -17.17 20.59
C ASP A 105 7.49 -17.77 19.16
N ASN A 106 6.29 -18.02 18.64
CA ASN A 106 6.12 -18.41 17.24
C ASN A 106 6.26 -17.19 16.32
N VAL A 107 6.97 -17.36 15.20
CA VAL A 107 7.22 -16.27 14.25
C VAL A 107 5.96 -15.89 13.49
N LEU A 108 5.65 -14.59 13.47
CA LEU A 108 4.64 -13.98 12.62
C LEU A 108 5.24 -13.67 11.25
N ASN A 109 4.99 -14.55 10.28
CA ASN A 109 5.60 -14.47 8.94
C ASN A 109 4.76 -13.72 7.90
N SER A 110 3.65 -13.08 8.30
CA SER A 110 2.79 -12.36 7.34
C SER A 110 3.54 -11.27 6.55
N TRP A 111 4.63 -10.74 7.11
CA TRP A 111 5.56 -9.84 6.42
C TRP A 111 6.18 -10.46 5.15
N TYR A 112 6.70 -11.68 5.28
CA TYR A 112 7.37 -12.41 4.18
C TYR A 112 6.33 -12.87 3.15
N GLU A 113 5.15 -13.26 3.65
CA GLU A 113 4.01 -13.64 2.82
C GLU A 113 3.46 -12.46 2.04
N VAL A 114 3.40 -11.24 2.57
CA VAL A 114 2.96 -10.04 1.80
C VAL A 114 3.97 -9.64 0.72
N ALA A 115 5.27 -9.79 0.96
CA ALA A 115 6.29 -9.56 -0.06
C ALA A 115 6.15 -10.56 -1.23
N ASN A 116 5.97 -11.85 -0.92
CA ASN A 116 5.75 -12.90 -1.91
C ASN A 116 4.38 -12.75 -2.58
N LEU A 117 3.32 -12.45 -1.83
CA LEU A 117 2.00 -12.18 -2.37
C LEU A 117 2.02 -10.96 -3.29
N ARG A 118 2.71 -9.86 -3.02
CA ARG A 118 2.76 -8.77 -4.02
C ARG A 118 3.52 -9.17 -5.30
N GLN A 119 4.50 -10.07 -5.21
CA GLN A 119 5.26 -10.57 -6.35
C GLN A 119 4.47 -11.59 -7.20
N TYR A 120 3.55 -12.34 -6.60
CA TYR A 120 2.75 -13.38 -7.26
C TYR A 120 1.25 -13.06 -7.41
N SER A 121 0.67 -12.21 -6.55
CA SER A 121 -0.78 -12.02 -6.42
C SER A 121 -1.34 -11.00 -7.40
N LEU A 122 -0.64 -9.92 -7.75
CA LEU A 122 -1.21 -8.97 -8.71
C LEU A 122 -1.12 -9.49 -10.15
N TYR A 123 -0.04 -10.18 -10.53
CA TYR A 123 0.00 -10.83 -11.83
C TYR A 123 -0.95 -12.04 -11.88
N GLY A 124 -0.89 -12.94 -10.90
CA GLY A 124 -1.70 -14.17 -10.89
C GLY A 124 -3.19 -13.97 -10.65
N LEU A 125 -3.60 -13.04 -9.76
CA LEU A 125 -5.04 -12.74 -9.57
C LEU A 125 -5.57 -11.96 -10.76
N TYR A 126 -4.82 -11.02 -11.34
CA TYR A 126 -5.28 -10.23 -12.48
C TYR A 126 -5.27 -11.02 -13.78
N SER A 127 -4.28 -11.90 -14.01
CA SER A 127 -4.25 -12.78 -15.19
C SER A 127 -5.40 -13.80 -15.14
N ASN A 128 -5.62 -14.44 -13.99
CA ASN A 128 -6.69 -15.42 -13.86
C ASN A 128 -8.08 -14.78 -13.90
N LEU A 129 -8.25 -13.56 -13.35
CA LEU A 129 -9.50 -12.80 -13.52
C LEU A 129 -9.70 -12.33 -14.96
N ARG A 130 -8.64 -11.86 -15.65
CA ARG A 130 -8.73 -11.45 -17.04
C ARG A 130 -9.10 -12.64 -17.93
N ASP A 131 -8.40 -13.76 -17.82
CA ASP A 131 -8.67 -14.96 -18.63
C ASP A 131 -10.06 -15.53 -18.33
N SER A 132 -10.49 -15.56 -17.07
CA SER A 132 -11.82 -16.03 -16.70
C SER A 132 -12.95 -15.08 -17.16
N LEU A 133 -12.68 -13.79 -17.32
CA LEU A 133 -13.64 -12.81 -17.83
C LEU A 133 -13.63 -12.71 -19.36
N THR A 134 -12.52 -13.00 -20.03
CA THR A 134 -12.42 -12.90 -21.51
C THR A 134 -12.71 -14.22 -22.22
N SER A 135 -12.46 -15.38 -21.58
CA SER A 135 -12.70 -16.69 -22.19
C SER A 135 -14.15 -16.91 -22.65
N PRO A 136 -15.21 -16.42 -21.96
CA PRO A 136 -16.59 -16.54 -22.44
C PRO A 136 -16.91 -15.67 -23.67
N PHE A 137 -16.13 -14.60 -23.92
CA PHE A 137 -16.40 -13.65 -25.01
C PHE A 137 -15.51 -13.83 -26.24
N GLN A 138 -14.53 -14.74 -26.20
CA GLN A 138 -13.67 -15.04 -27.35
C GLN A 138 -14.40 -15.78 -28.49
N ASN A 139 -15.59 -16.33 -28.25
CA ASN A 139 -16.43 -16.97 -29.26
C ASN A 139 -17.63 -16.10 -29.69
N LEU A 140 -17.66 -14.82 -29.30
CA LEU A 140 -18.75 -13.88 -29.59
C LEU A 140 -18.38 -12.83 -30.66
N PHE A 141 -17.16 -12.88 -31.20
CA PHE A 141 -16.71 -12.13 -32.38
C PHE A 141 -15.78 -12.97 -33.25
#